data_AF-A0A9X2LUS1-F1
#
_entry.id   AF-A0A9X2LUS1-F1
#
_cell.length_a   1.000
_cell.length_b   1.000
_cell.length_c   1.000
_cell.angle_alpha   90.00
_cell.angle_beta   90.00
_cell.angle_gamma   90.00
#
_symmetry.space_group_name_H-M   'P 1'
#
loop_
_entity.id
_entity.type
_entity.pdbx_description
1 polymer ?
#
loop_
_entity_poly.entity_id
_entity_poly.type
_entity_poly.pdbx_seq_one_letter_code
_entity_poly.pdbx_strand_id
1 'polypeptide(L)' 'MKLRYNERIYPTPHQQRDLARFFGCARVVYNDGLRERRAAWKNGEPYISDVTLQKMVITGAKKTLGRE' A
#
# COMPACT_ATOMS: atom_id res chain seq x y z
N MET A 1 7.52 3.42 -23.95
CA MET A 1 7.47 4.77 -23.37
C MET A 1 8.56 4.88 -22.31
N LYS A 2 9.68 5.57 -22.58
CA LYS A 2 10.75 5.81 -21.57
C LYS A 2 10.64 7.25 -21.09
N LEU A 3 9.80 7.50 -20.10
CA LEU A 3 9.83 8.75 -19.36
C LEU A 3 10.89 8.61 -18.27
N ARG A 4 12.16 8.76 -18.66
CA ARG A 4 13.20 9.09 -17.68
C ARG A 4 13.06 10.59 -17.46
N TYR A 5 12.20 10.96 -16.53
CA TYR A 5 12.18 12.33 -16.03
C TYR A 5 13.55 12.61 -15.42
N ASN A 6 14.28 13.57 -16.00
CA ASN A 6 15.56 14.06 -15.46
C ASN A 6 15.35 15.16 -14.41
N GLU A 7 14.12 15.28 -13.89
CA GLU A 7 13.79 16.27 -12.88
C GLU A 7 13.97 15.66 -11.49
N ARG A 8 14.73 16.37 -10.65
CA ARG A 8 14.86 16.06 -9.23
C ARG A 8 13.89 16.92 -8.43
N ILE A 9 13.15 16.28 -7.54
CA ILE A 9 12.24 16.96 -6.63
C ILE A 9 13.02 17.32 -5.36
N TYR A 10 13.00 18.60 -4.97
CA TYR A 10 13.60 19.09 -3.71
C TYR A 10 12.48 19.59 -2.79
N PRO A 11 11.86 18.71 -1.99
CA PRO A 11 10.72 19.08 -1.16
C PRO A 11 11.13 19.96 0.01
N THR A 12 10.30 20.95 0.34
CA THR A 12 10.45 21.76 1.56
C THR A 12 10.30 20.87 2.81
N PRO A 13 10.75 21.30 4.00
CA PRO A 13 10.59 20.52 5.23
C PRO A 13 9.13 20.15 5.52
N HIS A 14 8.16 20.99 5.13
CA HIS A 14 6.74 20.66 5.25
C HIS A 14 6.35 19.51 4.32
N GLN A 15 6.69 19.63 3.02
CA GLN A 15 6.39 18.61 2.03
C GLN A 15 7.05 17.27 2.36
N GLN A 16 8.26 17.26 2.93
CA GLN A 16 8.92 16.01 3.37
C GLN A 16 8.09 15.27 4.42
N ARG A 17 7.51 15.99 5.39
CA ARG A 17 6.64 15.39 6.42
C ARG A 17 5.35 14.83 5.81
N ASP A 18 4.73 15.58 4.90
CA ASP A 18 3.51 15.13 4.21
C ASP A 18 3.77 13.89 3.36
N LEU A 19 4.87 13.88 2.61
CA LEU A 19 5.29 12.74 1.80
C LEU A 19 5.62 11.53 2.68
N ALA A 20 6.32 11.72 3.80
CA ALA A 20 6.60 10.63 4.73
C ALA A 20 5.30 10.01 5.28
N ARG A 21 4.32 10.83 5.65
CA ARG A 21 3.00 10.35 6.08
C ARG A 21 2.29 9.60 4.96
N PHE A 22 2.22 10.17 3.77
CA PHE A 22 1.57 9.57 2.61
C PHE A 22 2.20 8.21 2.22
N PHE A 23 3.52 8.16 2.08
CA PHE A 23 4.23 6.93 1.75
C PHE A 23 4.17 5.91 2.88
N GLY A 24 4.12 6.35 4.14
CA GLY A 24 3.85 5.50 5.30
C GLY A 24 2.49 4.80 5.17
N CYS A 25 1.42 5.56 4.95
CA CYS A 25 0.07 5.01 4.76
C CYS A 25 0.03 4.04 3.56
N ALA A 26 0.62 4.40 2.43
CA ALA A 26 0.66 3.55 1.24
C ALA A 26 1.42 2.24 1.50
N ARG A 27 2.53 2.31 2.24
CA ARG A 27 3.35 1.14 2.58
C ARG A 27 2.61 0.14 3.48
N VAL A 28 1.76 0.61 4.40
CA VAL A 28 0.91 -0.26 5.24
C VAL A 28 -0.02 -1.10 4.36
N VAL A 29 -0.79 -0.45 3.48
CA VAL A 29 -1.74 -1.12 2.58
C VAL A 29 -1.03 -2.11 1.65
N TYR A 30 0.13 -1.72 1.11
CA TYR A 30 0.95 -2.60 0.27
C TYR A 30 1.41 -3.85 1.01
N ASN A 31 1.96 -3.69 2.22
CA ASN A 31 2.45 -4.80 3.01
C ASN A 31 1.33 -5.75 3.45
N ASP A 32 0.16 -5.21 3.79
CA ASP A 32 -1.02 -6.00 4.10
C ASP A 32 -1.43 -6.84 2.89
N GLY A 33 -1.54 -6.23 1.71
CA GLY A 33 -1.88 -6.96 0.49
C GLY A 33 -0.86 -8.05 0.13
N LEU A 34 0.44 -7.76 0.31
CA LEU A 34 1.51 -8.73 0.10
C LEU A 34 1.42 -9.90 1.09
N ARG A 35 1.07 -9.64 2.35
CA ARG A 35 0.87 -10.67 3.37
C ARG A 35 -0.28 -11.60 2.99
N GLU A 36 -1.43 -11.06 2.61
CA GLU A 36 -2.60 -11.87 2.23
C GLU A 36 -2.29 -12.78 1.03
N ARG A 37 -1.63 -12.26 0.00
CA ARG A 37 -1.23 -13.06 -1.17
C ARG A 37 -0.21 -14.15 -0.82
N ARG A 38 0.76 -13.85 0.05
CA ARG A 38 1.72 -14.85 0.53
C ARG A 38 1.05 -15.94 1.35
N ALA A 39 0.06 -15.58 2.17
CA ALA A 39 -0.72 -16.54 2.96
C ALA A 39 -1.51 -17.47 2.05
N ALA A 40 -2.26 -16.92 1.07
CA ALA A 40 -3.00 -17.71 0.09
C ALA A 40 -2.07 -18.67 -0.67
N TRP A 41 -0.93 -18.18 -1.15
CA TRP A 41 0.06 -19.02 -1.83
C TRP A 41 0.59 -20.15 -0.93
N LYS A 42 0.93 -19.85 0.32
CA LYS A 42 1.41 -20.85 1.29
C LYS A 42 0.36 -21.91 1.59
N ASN A 43 -0.92 -21.54 1.58
CA ASN A 43 -2.04 -22.44 1.84
C ASN A 43 -2.50 -23.21 0.59
N GLY A 44 -1.92 -22.95 -0.59
CA GLY A 44 -2.38 -23.53 -1.85
C GLY A 44 -3.72 -22.98 -2.33
N GLU A 45 -4.13 -21.82 -1.82
CA GLU A 45 -5.36 -21.14 -2.20
C GLU A 45 -5.21 -20.43 -3.56
N PRO A 46 -6.33 -20.18 -4.26
CA PRO A 46 -6.31 -19.39 -5.49
C PRO A 46 -5.71 -18.00 -5.30
N TYR A 47 -5.11 -17.47 -6.36
CA TYR A 47 -4.59 -16.11 -6.36
C TYR A 47 -5.68 -15.06 -6.11
N ILE A 48 -5.41 -14.13 -5.19
CA ILE A 48 -6.34 -13.06 -4.83
C ILE A 48 -6.26 -11.93 -5.86
N SER A 49 -7.36 -11.70 -6.58
CA SER A 49 -7.50 -10.59 -7.54
C SER A 49 -7.42 -9.22 -6.85
N ASP A 50 -7.01 -8.19 -7.60
CA ASP A 50 -6.79 -6.84 -7.03
C ASP A 50 -8.06 -6.25 -6.41
N VAL A 51 -9.22 -6.45 -7.04
CA VAL A 51 -10.51 -5.96 -6.53
C VAL A 51 -10.83 -6.58 -5.17
N THR A 52 -10.63 -7.89 -5.04
CA THR A 52 -10.87 -8.61 -3.78
C THR A 52 -9.86 -8.18 -2.72
N LEU A 53 -8.58 -8.06 -3.10
CA LEU A 53 -7.50 -7.61 -2.22
C LEU A 53 -7.82 -6.22 -1.64
N GLN A 54 -8.18 -5.26 -2.48
CA GLN A 54 -8.55 -3.90 -2.08
C GLN A 54 -9.72 -3.88 -1.08
N LYS A 55 -10.76 -4.70 -1.31
CA LYS A 55 -11.88 -4.81 -0.35
C LYS A 55 -11.41 -5.30 1.01
N MET A 56 -10.46 -6.24 1.05
CA MET A 56 -9.94 -6.78 2.32
C MET A 56 -9.04 -5.75 3.04
N VAL A 57 -8.03 -5.22 2.36
CA VAL A 57 -6.97 -4.42 3.01
C VAL A 57 -7.28 -2.94 3.12
N ILE A 58 -8.29 -2.42 2.40
CA ILE A 58 -8.73 -1.03 2.49
C ILE A 58 -10.10 -0.96 3.16
N THR A 59 -11.14 -1.53 2.53
CA THR A 59 -12.52 -1.40 3.02
C THR A 59 -12.75 -2.18 4.31
N GLY A 60 -12.23 -3.40 4.39
CA GLY A 60 -12.28 -4.23 5.60
C GLY A 60 -11.46 -3.61 6.74
N ALA A 61 -10.26 -3.11 6.43
CA ALA A 61 -9.37 -2.49 7.40
C ALA A 61 -9.99 -1.27 8.12
N LYS A 62 -10.84 -0.48 7.44
CA LYS A 62 -11.57 0.64 8.07
C LYS A 62 -12.48 0.24 9.23
N LYS A 63 -12.84 -1.05 9.35
CA LYS A 63 -13.70 -1.56 10.41
C LYS A 63 -12.93 -1.99 11.67
N THR A 64 -11.60 -2.04 11.60
CA THR A 64 -10.75 -2.43 12.74
C THR A 64 -10.45 -1.21 13.61
N LEU A 65 -10.96 -1.20 14.84
CA LEU A 65 -10.62 -0.16 15.83
C LEU A 65 -9.13 -0.22 16.17
N GLY A 66 -8.42 0.91 16.14
CA GLY A 66 -7.01 1.02 16.53
C GLY A 66 -5.98 0.96 15.39
N ARG A 67 -6.41 1.02 14.13
CA ARG A 67 -5.52 1.23 12.98
C ARG A 67 -5.48 2.74 12.68
N GLU A 68 -4.51 3.45 13.26
CA GLU A 68 -4.17 4.85 12.93
C GLU A 68 -2.99 4.91 11.93
#